data_AF-A0A8J5XC07-F1
#
_entry.id   AF-A0A8J5XC07-F1
#
_cell.length_a   1.000
_cell.length_b   1.000
_cell.length_c   1.000
_cell.angle_alpha   90.00
_cell.angle_beta   90.00
_cell.angle_gamma   90.00
#
_symmetry.space_group_name_H-M   'P 1'
#
loop_
_entity.id
_entity.type
_entity.pdbx_description
1 polymer ?
#
loop_
_entity_poly.entity_id
_entity_poly.type
_entity_poly.pdbx_seq_one_letter_code
_entity_poly.pdbx_strand_id
1 'polypeptide(L)'
;MRRLVGRAAARGGRYICRAAGVRVPTLDFAELQSGAPSSARARELSALERAMTVEPGFFALRVPEAVLARASVERAYAESRRFFVELPRDAKARYHASRDARGRGWTSSGEEPSYEPGVRSMVEAYDVGRELPPGGTNGDPAMGPNVWPSAELPSFEPTVLALYAALSHISHELFGAIAEALRLHPDALRAHAGENARATMRLLRYPPAASGHGEPAGTPPSPPPSPPVGTPWPTRAERADGDGGADGAAGISTHTDFECFTLMHQSAPGLELRPLVGGAPARGLWVRPPATGASELLVIGGDMLERFTNGTVRATEHRVPQTPWERYALIRFNGLVSGARIAPLPEFGAARYGAVTQGEHMARVYEALGSGKGAQGTASW
;
A
#
# COMPACT_ATOMS: atom_id res chain seq x y z
N MET A 1 10.11 -39.92 0.62
CA MET A 1 10.34 -39.18 1.89
C MET A 1 9.37 -38.00 1.94
N ARG A 2 8.24 -38.16 2.64
CA ARG A 2 7.14 -37.18 2.73
C ARG A 2 7.61 -35.97 3.55
N ARG A 3 7.76 -34.79 2.94
CA ARG A 3 7.98 -33.53 3.69
C ARG A 3 6.62 -32.94 4.07
N LEU A 4 6.51 -32.60 5.35
CA LEU A 4 5.34 -32.00 5.98
C LEU A 4 4.92 -30.72 5.28
N VAL A 5 3.84 -30.79 4.51
CA VAL A 5 2.98 -29.64 4.26
C VAL A 5 2.29 -29.36 5.59
N GLY A 6 2.71 -28.30 6.28
CA GLY A 6 2.02 -27.80 7.45
C GLY A 6 0.56 -27.57 7.09
N ARG A 7 -0.35 -28.30 7.75
CA ARG A 7 -1.79 -28.11 7.62
C ARG A 7 -2.11 -26.63 7.87
N ALA A 8 -2.61 -25.95 6.86
CA ALA A 8 -3.33 -24.69 7.04
C ALA A 8 -4.48 -24.94 8.02
N ALA A 9 -4.41 -24.37 9.22
CA ALA A 9 -5.52 -24.35 10.14
C ALA A 9 -6.70 -23.63 9.46
N ALA A 10 -7.90 -24.18 9.63
CA ALA A 10 -9.14 -23.64 9.05
C ALA A 10 -9.30 -22.14 9.32
N ARG A 11 -9.26 -21.33 8.26
CA ARG A 11 -9.44 -19.86 8.29
C ARG A 11 -10.90 -19.51 8.54
N GLY A 12 -11.30 -19.51 9.82
CA GLY A 12 -12.61 -19.01 10.30
C GLY A 12 -12.50 -18.02 11.47
N GLY A 13 -11.29 -17.56 11.79
CA GLY A 13 -11.04 -16.65 12.91
C GLY A 13 -11.24 -15.19 12.56
N ARG A 14 -11.63 -14.36 13.54
CA ARG A 14 -11.68 -12.89 13.43
C ARG A 14 -10.32 -12.19 13.24
N TYR A 15 -9.22 -12.94 13.10
CA TYR A 15 -7.87 -12.38 13.07
C TYR A 15 -6.96 -13.18 12.11
N ILE A 16 -6.21 -12.48 11.27
CA ILE A 16 -5.26 -13.10 10.33
C ILE A 16 -3.94 -13.51 11.01
N CYS A 17 -3.52 -12.78 12.06
CA CYS A 17 -2.38 -13.15 12.89
C CYS A 17 -2.44 -12.50 14.28
N ARG A 18 -1.60 -13.02 15.18
CA ARG A 18 -1.32 -12.47 16.51
C ARG A 18 0.18 -12.42 16.70
N ALA A 19 0.74 -11.25 16.95
CA ALA A 19 2.18 -11.06 17.13
C ALA A 19 2.42 -10.02 18.21
N ALA A 20 3.29 -10.35 19.18
CA ALA A 20 3.68 -9.45 20.27
C ALA A 20 2.50 -8.75 20.99
N GLY A 21 1.41 -9.49 21.25
CA GLY A 21 0.20 -8.97 21.88
C GLY A 21 -0.77 -8.25 20.94
N VAL A 22 -0.32 -7.89 19.73
CA VAL A 22 -1.13 -7.24 18.71
C VAL A 22 -1.95 -8.27 17.95
N ARG A 23 -3.23 -7.96 17.71
CA ARG A 23 -4.15 -8.81 16.93
C ARG A 23 -4.57 -8.07 15.67
N VAL A 24 -4.32 -8.67 14.51
CA VAL A 24 -4.71 -8.08 13.22
C VAL A 24 -6.08 -8.60 12.85
N PRO A 25 -7.15 -7.77 12.92
CA PRO A 25 -8.50 -8.24 12.68
C PRO A 25 -8.71 -8.57 11.20
N THR A 26 -9.59 -9.54 10.93
CA THR A 26 -10.10 -9.83 9.60
C THR A 26 -11.54 -9.35 9.52
N LEU A 27 -11.77 -8.29 8.75
CA LEU A 27 -13.09 -7.70 8.51
C LEU A 27 -13.78 -8.36 7.32
N ASP A 28 -15.11 -8.35 7.31
CA ASP A 28 -15.91 -8.92 6.22
C ASP A 28 -16.32 -7.86 5.20
N PHE A 29 -15.80 -7.96 3.97
CA PHE A 29 -16.14 -7.00 2.92
C PHE A 29 -17.63 -6.97 2.63
N ALA A 30 -18.32 -8.12 2.64
CA ALA A 30 -19.73 -8.20 2.28
C ALA A 30 -20.61 -7.36 3.22
N GLU A 31 -20.22 -7.26 4.49
CA GLU A 31 -20.93 -6.46 5.50
C GLU A 31 -20.55 -4.97 5.47
N LEU A 32 -19.39 -4.64 4.90
CA LEU A 32 -18.91 -3.27 4.72
C LEU A 32 -19.44 -2.60 3.43
N GLN A 33 -19.94 -3.38 2.46
CA GLN A 33 -20.58 -2.83 1.25
C GLN A 33 -21.80 -1.97 1.57
N SER A 34 -22.02 -0.92 0.80
CA SER A 34 -23.16 0.00 0.90
C SER A 34 -24.47 -0.80 0.93
N GLY A 35 -25.28 -0.60 1.96
CA GLY A 35 -26.50 -1.39 2.17
C GLY A 35 -27.32 -0.92 3.35
N ALA A 36 -28.44 -1.59 3.59
CA ALA A 36 -29.32 -1.28 4.71
C ALA A 36 -28.58 -1.48 6.06
N PRO A 37 -28.85 -0.64 7.07
CA PRO A 37 -28.28 -0.83 8.41
C PRO A 37 -28.59 -2.23 8.94
N SER A 38 -27.56 -2.93 9.41
CA SER A 38 -27.68 -4.25 10.02
C SER A 38 -26.78 -4.34 11.24
N SER A 39 -27.09 -5.25 12.18
CA SER A 39 -26.22 -5.48 13.33
C SER A 39 -24.83 -6.02 12.91
N ALA A 40 -24.74 -6.70 11.77
CA ALA A 40 -23.50 -7.22 11.23
C ALA A 40 -22.63 -6.10 10.66
N ARG A 41 -23.20 -5.23 9.81
CA ARG A 41 -22.56 -4.00 9.34
C ARG A 41 -22.06 -3.14 10.48
N ALA A 42 -22.90 -2.87 11.48
CA ALA A 42 -22.52 -2.03 12.63
C ALA A 42 -21.33 -2.60 13.40
N ARG A 43 -21.24 -3.93 13.54
CA ARG A 43 -20.07 -4.60 14.16
C ARG A 43 -18.82 -4.44 13.32
N GLU A 44 -18.92 -4.58 11.99
CA GLU A 44 -17.76 -4.45 11.10
C GLU A 44 -17.28 -3.00 11.00
N LEU A 45 -18.17 -2.00 10.98
CA LEU A 45 -17.81 -0.58 11.04
C LEU A 45 -17.12 -0.22 12.36
N SER A 46 -17.62 -0.73 13.50
CA SER A 46 -16.96 -0.52 14.80
C SER A 46 -15.58 -1.20 14.86
N ALA A 47 -15.44 -2.38 14.26
CA ALA A 47 -14.15 -3.07 14.16
C ALA A 47 -13.18 -2.31 13.23
N LEU A 48 -13.67 -1.74 12.12
CA LEU A 48 -12.93 -0.89 11.20
C LEU A 48 -12.43 0.38 11.90
N GLU A 49 -13.30 1.12 12.59
CA GLU A 49 -12.96 2.31 13.37
C GLU A 49 -11.83 1.99 14.36
N ARG A 50 -12.00 0.92 15.16
CA ARG A 50 -10.98 0.51 16.14
C ARG A 50 -9.67 0.11 15.46
N ALA A 51 -9.75 -0.67 14.36
CA ALA A 51 -8.58 -1.13 13.65
C ALA A 51 -7.75 0.03 13.09
N MET A 52 -8.39 1.08 12.57
CA MET A 52 -7.68 2.21 11.94
C MET A 52 -7.23 3.30 12.92
N THR A 53 -7.91 3.48 14.05
CA THR A 53 -7.68 4.61 14.96
C THR A 53 -7.05 4.25 16.29
N VAL A 54 -7.18 3.00 16.74
CA VAL A 54 -6.72 2.55 18.07
C VAL A 54 -5.64 1.48 17.96
N GLU A 55 -5.94 0.38 17.29
CA GLU A 55 -5.04 -0.78 17.19
C GLU A 55 -5.60 -1.80 16.17
N PRO A 56 -4.78 -2.30 15.22
CA PRO A 56 -3.34 -2.07 15.10
C PRO A 56 -2.95 -0.99 14.08
N GLY A 57 -3.88 -0.20 13.56
CA GLY A 57 -3.66 0.74 12.45
C GLY A 57 -3.87 0.13 11.06
N PHE A 58 -4.15 -1.17 10.98
CA PHE A 58 -4.33 -1.92 9.74
C PHE A 58 -5.18 -3.17 9.98
N PHE A 59 -5.66 -3.80 8.90
CA PHE A 59 -6.53 -4.97 9.01
C PHE A 59 -6.42 -5.87 7.79
N ALA A 60 -6.86 -7.12 7.94
CA ALA A 60 -7.17 -7.97 6.80
C ALA A 60 -8.64 -7.80 6.41
N LEU A 61 -8.93 -7.91 5.11
CA LEU A 61 -10.26 -7.83 4.54
C LEU A 61 -10.56 -9.15 3.83
N ARG A 62 -11.59 -9.86 4.28
CA ARG A 62 -12.09 -11.06 3.60
C ARG A 62 -13.05 -10.63 2.51
N VAL A 63 -12.79 -11.06 1.28
CA VAL A 63 -13.53 -10.65 0.08
C VAL A 63 -14.24 -11.86 -0.51
N PRO A 64 -15.53 -11.79 -0.85
CA PRO A 64 -16.23 -12.90 -1.50
C PRO A 64 -15.57 -13.31 -2.82
N GLU A 65 -15.57 -14.61 -3.14
CA GLU A 65 -15.04 -15.16 -4.40
C GLU A 65 -15.67 -14.52 -5.65
N ALA A 66 -16.93 -14.10 -5.56
CA ALA A 66 -17.64 -13.39 -6.62
C ALA A 66 -17.07 -11.99 -6.92
N VAL A 67 -16.36 -11.38 -5.97
CA VAL A 67 -15.74 -10.06 -6.09
C VAL A 67 -14.25 -10.18 -6.42
N LEU A 68 -13.53 -11.01 -5.66
CA LEU A 68 -12.11 -11.29 -5.91
C LEU A 68 -11.92 -12.80 -6.03
N ALA A 69 -12.02 -13.28 -7.26
CA ALA A 69 -11.85 -14.70 -7.54
C ALA A 69 -10.41 -15.14 -7.31
N ARG A 70 -10.24 -16.29 -6.64
CA ARG A 70 -8.94 -16.93 -6.44
C ARG A 70 -8.17 -17.10 -7.74
N ALA A 71 -8.87 -17.52 -8.80
CA ALA A 71 -8.27 -17.72 -10.11
C ALA A 71 -7.72 -16.43 -10.72
N SER A 72 -8.28 -15.26 -10.40
CA SER A 72 -7.77 -13.97 -10.89
C SER A 72 -6.44 -13.61 -10.22
N VAL A 73 -6.32 -13.82 -8.91
CA VAL A 73 -5.06 -13.62 -8.16
C VAL A 73 -3.98 -14.60 -8.62
N GLU A 74 -4.32 -15.88 -8.77
CA GLU A 74 -3.39 -16.91 -9.23
C GLU A 74 -2.89 -16.63 -10.66
N ARG A 75 -3.77 -16.20 -11.58
CA ARG A 75 -3.37 -15.78 -12.93
C ARG A 75 -2.46 -14.55 -12.89
N ALA A 76 -2.76 -13.55 -12.07
CA ALA A 76 -1.91 -12.36 -11.96
C ALA A 76 -0.49 -12.70 -11.47
N TYR A 77 -0.36 -13.63 -10.51
CA TYR A 77 0.97 -14.13 -10.11
C TYR A 77 1.65 -14.97 -11.18
N ALA A 78 0.91 -15.80 -11.92
CA ALA A 78 1.46 -16.57 -13.02
C ALA A 78 2.01 -15.65 -14.12
N GLU A 79 1.24 -14.64 -14.54
CA GLU A 79 1.67 -13.63 -15.52
C GLU A 79 2.84 -12.78 -15.00
N SER A 80 2.85 -12.44 -13.70
CA SER A 80 4.00 -11.78 -13.06
C SER A 80 5.27 -12.63 -13.18
N ARG A 81 5.18 -13.93 -12.87
CA ARG A 81 6.32 -14.85 -12.96
C ARG A 81 6.79 -15.00 -14.41
N ARG A 82 5.87 -15.15 -15.36
CA ARG A 82 6.20 -15.20 -16.80
C ARG A 82 6.96 -13.95 -17.22
N PHE A 83 6.49 -12.77 -16.83
CA PHE A 83 7.18 -11.52 -17.12
C PHE A 83 8.54 -11.45 -16.43
N PHE A 84 8.59 -11.52 -15.09
CA PHE A 84 9.82 -11.24 -14.34
C PHE A 84 10.91 -12.31 -14.48
N VAL A 85 10.53 -13.58 -14.60
CA VAL A 85 11.47 -14.72 -14.56
C VAL A 85 11.71 -15.34 -15.93
N GLU A 86 10.67 -15.47 -16.76
CA GLU A 86 10.77 -16.20 -18.03
C GLU A 86 11.20 -15.30 -19.19
N LEU A 87 10.84 -14.01 -19.18
CA LEU A 87 11.29 -13.08 -20.22
C LEU A 87 12.76 -12.67 -20.01
N PRO A 88 13.58 -12.72 -21.08
CA PRO A 88 14.91 -12.13 -21.10
C PRO A 88 14.91 -10.64 -20.72
N ARG A 89 16.01 -10.16 -20.11
CA ARG A 89 16.12 -8.77 -19.64
C ARG A 89 15.96 -7.75 -20.77
N ASP A 90 16.53 -8.03 -21.93
CA ASP A 90 16.41 -7.21 -23.13
C ASP A 90 14.97 -7.13 -23.65
N ALA A 91 14.19 -8.22 -23.49
CA ALA A 91 12.76 -8.19 -23.76
C ALA A 91 12.01 -7.29 -22.78
N LYS A 92 12.26 -7.44 -21.47
CA LYS A 92 11.67 -6.58 -20.43
C LYS A 92 12.01 -5.10 -20.61
N ALA A 93 13.23 -4.78 -21.04
CA ALA A 93 13.71 -3.41 -21.23
C ALA A 93 12.91 -2.61 -22.28
N ARG A 94 12.17 -3.27 -23.17
CA ARG A 94 11.23 -2.59 -24.08
C ARG A 94 10.12 -1.86 -23.34
N TYR A 95 9.74 -2.38 -22.19
CA TYR A 95 8.65 -1.94 -21.33
C TYR A 95 9.13 -1.11 -20.14
N HIS A 96 10.38 -0.64 -20.15
CA HIS A 96 10.97 0.04 -19.02
C HIS A 96 10.21 1.33 -18.65
N ALA A 97 9.94 1.56 -17.36
CA ALA A 97 9.13 2.66 -16.86
C ALA A 97 9.69 4.05 -17.23
N SER A 98 11.01 4.17 -17.38
CA SER A 98 11.65 5.43 -17.83
C SER A 98 11.30 5.84 -19.27
N ARG A 99 10.67 4.95 -20.05
CA ARG A 99 10.21 5.23 -21.41
C ARG A 99 8.82 5.88 -21.44
N ASP A 100 8.11 5.88 -20.32
CA ASP A 100 6.84 6.58 -20.15
C ASP A 100 6.98 7.71 -19.14
N ALA A 101 6.49 8.90 -19.51
CA ALA A 101 6.58 10.10 -18.66
C ALA A 101 5.79 9.98 -17.35
N ARG A 102 4.89 8.99 -17.21
CA ARG A 102 4.10 8.72 -15.99
C ARG A 102 4.59 7.48 -15.23
N GLY A 103 5.73 6.90 -15.63
CA GLY A 103 6.34 5.76 -14.96
C GLY A 103 5.54 4.45 -15.09
N ARG A 104 4.80 4.26 -16.19
CA ARG A 104 4.12 2.97 -16.46
C ARG A 104 5.09 1.96 -17.05
N GLY A 105 4.99 0.70 -16.61
CA GLY A 105 5.80 -0.40 -17.10
C GLY A 105 6.76 -0.94 -16.05
N TRP A 106 7.88 -1.49 -16.51
CA TRP A 106 8.80 -2.30 -15.71
C TRP A 106 9.96 -1.49 -15.13
N THR A 107 10.30 -1.76 -13.87
CA THR A 107 11.55 -1.29 -13.25
C THR A 107 12.36 -2.47 -12.73
N SER A 108 13.68 -2.44 -12.94
CA SER A 108 14.58 -3.52 -12.54
C SER A 108 14.88 -3.53 -11.03
N SER A 109 15.23 -4.70 -10.49
CA SER A 109 15.64 -4.82 -9.09
C SER A 109 16.94 -4.06 -8.81
N GLY A 110 16.94 -3.27 -7.73
CA GLY A 110 18.07 -2.43 -7.34
C GLY A 110 18.23 -1.14 -8.14
N GLU A 111 17.27 -0.83 -9.03
CA GLU A 111 17.24 0.41 -9.81
C GLU A 111 16.55 1.54 -9.04
N GLU A 112 15.44 1.24 -8.36
CA GLU A 112 14.72 2.25 -7.59
C GLU A 112 15.52 2.60 -6.33
N PRO A 113 15.71 3.91 -6.04
CA PRO A 113 16.16 4.29 -4.71
C PRO A 113 15.15 3.76 -3.70
N SER A 114 15.66 3.27 -2.58
CA SER A 114 14.80 3.06 -1.43
C SER A 114 14.45 4.40 -0.81
N TYR A 115 13.54 4.37 0.14
CA TYR A 115 13.14 5.58 0.81
C TYR A 115 14.13 6.06 1.87
N GLU A 116 15.14 5.24 2.16
CA GLU A 116 16.31 5.59 2.95
C GLU A 116 17.45 6.03 2.02
N PRO A 117 18.11 7.18 2.24
CA PRO A 117 19.19 7.65 1.40
C PRO A 117 20.33 6.63 1.32
N GLY A 118 20.83 6.43 0.11
CA GLY A 118 21.92 5.48 -0.14
C GLY A 118 21.51 4.00 -0.11
N VAL A 119 20.25 3.69 0.22
CA VAL A 119 19.72 2.32 0.18
C VAL A 119 19.01 2.10 -1.15
N ARG A 120 19.21 0.94 -1.78
CA ARG A 120 18.49 0.52 -2.98
C ARG A 120 17.37 -0.46 -2.64
N SER A 121 16.25 -0.36 -3.36
CA SER A 121 15.15 -1.31 -3.24
C SER A 121 15.42 -2.55 -4.09
N MET A 122 15.57 -3.70 -3.44
CA MET A 122 15.77 -5.02 -4.04
C MET A 122 14.42 -5.62 -4.41
N VAL A 123 13.69 -4.92 -5.27
CA VAL A 123 12.37 -5.28 -5.77
C VAL A 123 12.31 -5.02 -7.27
N GLU A 124 11.78 -5.96 -8.02
CA GLU A 124 11.43 -5.79 -9.43
C GLU A 124 9.94 -5.46 -9.52
N ALA A 125 9.57 -4.45 -10.30
CA ALA A 125 8.22 -3.90 -10.32
C ALA A 125 7.63 -3.80 -11.73
N TYR A 126 6.31 -3.93 -11.83
CA TYR A 126 5.54 -3.55 -13.01
C TYR A 126 4.39 -2.64 -12.58
N ASP A 127 4.44 -1.39 -13.00
CA ASP A 127 3.56 -0.29 -12.60
C ASP A 127 2.47 -0.05 -13.65
N VAL A 128 1.21 -0.11 -13.21
CA VAL A 128 0.03 0.18 -14.05
C VAL A 128 -0.91 1.16 -13.34
N GLY A 129 -1.75 1.83 -14.12
CA GLY A 129 -2.86 2.63 -13.61
C GLY A 129 -4.18 2.18 -14.24
N ARG A 130 -5.21 3.03 -14.10
CA ARG A 130 -6.43 2.89 -14.89
C ARG A 130 -6.08 2.88 -16.38
N GLU A 131 -6.68 1.94 -17.11
CA GLU A 131 -6.55 1.92 -18.56
C GLU A 131 -7.17 3.17 -19.17
N LEU A 132 -6.41 3.83 -20.03
CA LEU A 132 -6.84 5.00 -20.78
C LEU A 132 -6.55 4.76 -22.26
N PRO A 133 -7.38 5.31 -23.17
CA PRO A 133 -7.10 5.21 -24.58
C PRO A 133 -5.75 5.84 -24.93
N PRO A 134 -5.13 5.47 -26.06
CA PRO A 134 -3.91 6.10 -26.55
C PRO A 134 -4.01 7.64 -26.58
N GLY A 135 -3.04 8.32 -25.95
CA GLY A 135 -3.04 9.79 -25.82
C GLY A 135 -4.04 10.35 -24.80
N GLY A 136 -4.88 9.52 -24.20
CA GLY A 136 -5.84 9.91 -23.16
C GLY A 136 -5.16 10.23 -21.83
N THR A 137 -5.52 11.36 -21.25
CA THR A 137 -5.07 11.81 -19.92
C THR A 137 -6.22 11.87 -18.91
N ASN A 138 -7.46 11.74 -19.38
CA ASN A 138 -8.66 11.94 -18.57
C ASN A 138 -8.67 13.28 -17.79
N GLY A 139 -8.14 14.33 -18.43
CA GLY A 139 -8.03 15.67 -17.83
C GLY A 139 -6.86 15.87 -16.87
N ASP A 140 -6.01 14.87 -16.66
CA ASP A 140 -4.84 14.93 -15.78
C ASP A 140 -3.55 14.52 -16.50
N PRO A 141 -2.59 15.43 -16.72
CA PRO A 141 -1.37 15.11 -17.47
C PRO A 141 -0.48 14.04 -16.81
N ALA A 142 -0.65 13.79 -15.51
CA ALA A 142 0.05 12.72 -14.80
C ALA A 142 -0.61 11.33 -14.99
N MET A 143 -1.74 11.26 -15.68
CA MET A 143 -2.36 10.02 -16.12
C MET A 143 -2.08 9.78 -17.61
N GLY A 144 -2.08 8.52 -18.02
CA GLY A 144 -1.80 8.10 -19.38
C GLY A 144 -2.12 6.62 -19.59
N PRO A 145 -2.07 6.14 -20.85
CA PRO A 145 -2.26 4.74 -21.18
C PRO A 145 -1.20 3.87 -20.49
N ASN A 146 -1.55 2.63 -20.20
CA ASN A 146 -0.58 1.66 -19.71
C ASN A 146 0.33 1.18 -20.84
N VAL A 147 1.48 0.64 -20.45
CA VAL A 147 2.42 -0.02 -21.36
C VAL A 147 2.28 -1.52 -21.14
N TRP A 148 1.97 -2.29 -22.18
CA TRP A 148 1.67 -3.72 -22.07
C TRP A 148 2.65 -4.60 -22.86
N PRO A 149 3.08 -5.76 -22.31
CA PRO A 149 3.94 -6.71 -23.00
C PRO A 149 3.14 -7.67 -23.88
N SER A 150 2.17 -7.16 -24.64
CA SER A 150 1.18 -7.98 -25.34
C SER A 150 1.78 -8.79 -26.50
N ALA A 151 2.98 -8.44 -26.97
CA ALA A 151 3.68 -9.19 -28.01
C ALA A 151 4.22 -10.54 -27.48
N GLU A 152 4.74 -10.57 -26.26
CA GLU A 152 5.30 -11.76 -25.61
C GLU A 152 4.31 -12.44 -24.69
N LEU A 153 3.45 -11.66 -24.03
CA LEU A 153 2.46 -12.11 -23.06
C LEU A 153 1.07 -11.52 -23.38
N PRO A 154 0.36 -12.04 -24.40
CA PRO A 154 -0.97 -11.56 -24.78
C PRO A 154 -2.02 -11.60 -23.65
N SER A 155 -1.84 -12.47 -22.66
CA SER A 155 -2.74 -12.61 -21.51
C SER A 155 -2.44 -11.67 -20.35
N PHE A 156 -1.31 -10.96 -20.38
CA PHE A 156 -0.87 -10.11 -19.27
C PHE A 156 -1.85 -8.94 -19.04
N GLU A 157 -2.08 -8.14 -20.08
CA GLU A 157 -3.01 -7.00 -20.05
C GLU A 157 -4.41 -7.38 -19.53
N PRO A 158 -5.17 -8.31 -20.16
CA PRO A 158 -6.52 -8.63 -19.71
C PRO A 158 -6.55 -9.23 -18.29
N THR A 159 -5.50 -9.95 -17.87
CA THR A 159 -5.39 -10.49 -16.51
C THR A 159 -5.22 -9.37 -15.48
N VAL A 160 -4.29 -8.45 -15.75
CA VAL A 160 -3.98 -7.34 -14.85
C VAL A 160 -5.16 -6.36 -14.77
N LEU A 161 -5.82 -6.07 -15.89
CA LEU A 161 -7.00 -5.21 -15.91
C LEU A 161 -8.20 -5.83 -15.19
N ALA A 162 -8.41 -7.14 -15.29
CA ALA A 162 -9.46 -7.83 -14.52
C ALA A 162 -9.23 -7.72 -13.01
N LEU A 163 -7.99 -7.89 -12.56
CA LEU A 163 -7.63 -7.68 -11.15
C LEU A 163 -7.80 -6.22 -10.74
N TYR A 164 -7.35 -5.27 -11.57
CA TYR A 164 -7.49 -3.84 -11.30
C TYR A 164 -8.95 -3.44 -11.13
N ALA A 165 -9.86 -3.97 -11.96
CA ALA A 165 -11.30 -3.71 -11.85
C ALA A 165 -11.88 -4.25 -10.53
N ALA A 166 -11.54 -5.49 -10.15
CA ALA A 166 -11.99 -6.08 -8.88
C ALA A 166 -11.52 -5.24 -7.67
N LEU A 167 -10.24 -4.86 -7.64
CA LEU A 167 -9.70 -4.03 -6.57
C LEU A 167 -10.28 -2.60 -6.59
N SER A 168 -10.66 -2.09 -7.77
CA SER A 168 -11.34 -0.79 -7.89
C SER A 168 -12.73 -0.81 -7.26
N HIS A 169 -13.50 -1.89 -7.45
CA HIS A 169 -14.78 -2.07 -6.77
C HIS A 169 -14.61 -2.13 -5.24
N ILE A 170 -13.65 -2.92 -4.77
CA ILE A 170 -13.36 -3.06 -3.33
C ILE A 170 -12.99 -1.70 -2.72
N SER A 171 -12.11 -0.96 -3.39
CA SER A 171 -11.68 0.37 -2.96
C SER A 171 -12.84 1.36 -2.85
N HIS A 172 -13.72 1.38 -3.86
CA HIS A 172 -14.86 2.29 -3.89
C HIS A 172 -15.81 2.07 -2.70
N GLU A 173 -16.11 0.82 -2.36
CA GLU A 173 -16.92 0.49 -1.17
C GLU A 173 -16.16 0.80 0.13
N LEU A 174 -14.85 0.55 0.17
CA LEU A 174 -14.05 0.79 1.36
C LEU A 174 -13.89 2.28 1.67
N PHE A 175 -13.82 3.16 0.67
CA PHE A 175 -13.87 4.61 0.90
C PHE A 175 -15.14 5.03 1.66
N GLY A 176 -16.29 4.50 1.27
CA GLY A 176 -17.56 4.76 1.95
C GLY A 176 -17.60 4.18 3.36
N ALA A 177 -17.14 2.93 3.53
CA ALA A 177 -17.11 2.27 4.84
C ALA A 177 -16.14 2.95 5.81
N ILE A 178 -14.96 3.39 5.36
CA ILE A 178 -14.01 4.16 6.17
C ILE A 178 -14.63 5.47 6.62
N ALA A 179 -15.26 6.21 5.70
CA ALA A 179 -15.93 7.47 6.05
C ALA A 179 -17.03 7.24 7.11
N GLU A 180 -17.89 6.23 6.93
CA GLU A 180 -18.95 5.89 7.88
C GLU A 180 -18.39 5.43 9.24
N ALA A 181 -17.36 4.59 9.26
CA ALA A 181 -16.71 4.15 10.50
C ALA A 181 -16.09 5.33 11.28
N LEU A 182 -15.67 6.37 10.57
CA LEU A 182 -15.19 7.62 11.15
C LEU A 182 -16.30 8.65 11.39
N ARG A 183 -17.57 8.24 11.26
CA ARG A 183 -18.78 9.06 11.49
C ARG A 183 -18.91 10.24 10.54
N LEU A 184 -18.35 10.11 9.34
CA LEU A 184 -18.51 11.04 8.23
C LEU A 184 -19.62 10.55 7.29
N HIS A 185 -20.11 11.45 6.43
CA HIS A 185 -20.93 11.04 5.30
C HIS A 185 -20.13 10.09 4.39
N PRO A 186 -20.70 8.98 3.87
CA PRO A 186 -19.97 8.02 3.03
C PRO A 186 -19.26 8.65 1.82
N ASP A 187 -19.84 9.72 1.27
CA ASP A 187 -19.28 10.44 0.13
C ASP A 187 -18.18 11.46 0.47
N ALA A 188 -17.91 11.71 1.77
CA ALA A 188 -16.88 12.66 2.20
C ALA A 188 -15.49 12.33 1.63
N LEU A 189 -15.22 11.04 1.39
CA LEU A 189 -14.00 10.56 0.71
C LEU A 189 -14.31 9.97 -0.67
N ARG A 190 -15.39 9.18 -0.79
CA ARG A 190 -15.74 8.42 -2.01
C ARG A 190 -15.95 9.31 -3.23
N ALA A 191 -16.50 10.51 -3.07
CA ALA A 191 -16.72 11.45 -4.18
C ALA A 191 -15.43 11.86 -4.90
N HIS A 192 -14.29 11.80 -4.21
CA HIS A 192 -12.98 12.15 -4.76
C HIS A 192 -12.24 10.94 -5.36
N ALA A 193 -12.74 9.71 -5.15
CA ALA A 193 -12.11 8.46 -5.56
C ALA A 193 -12.78 7.81 -6.80
N GLY A 194 -13.33 8.66 -7.69
CA GLY A 194 -14.02 8.22 -8.90
C GLY A 194 -13.09 7.77 -10.03
N GLU A 195 -13.61 7.76 -11.26
CA GLU A 195 -12.87 7.26 -12.44
C GLU A 195 -11.59 8.04 -12.75
N ASN A 196 -11.54 9.31 -12.39
CA ASN A 196 -10.41 10.20 -12.66
C ASN A 196 -9.40 10.21 -11.51
N ALA A 197 -9.54 9.31 -10.54
CA ALA A 197 -8.63 9.22 -9.41
C ALA A 197 -7.27 8.64 -9.84
N ARG A 198 -6.18 9.17 -9.28
CA ARG A 198 -4.83 8.64 -9.47
C ARG A 198 -4.63 7.38 -8.63
N ALA A 199 -5.33 6.31 -9.00
CA ALA A 199 -5.08 4.99 -8.48
C ALA A 199 -4.05 4.26 -9.37
N THR A 200 -3.10 3.58 -8.74
CA THR A 200 -2.06 2.79 -9.40
C THR A 200 -2.01 1.41 -8.80
N MET A 201 -1.49 0.45 -9.56
CA MET A 201 -1.28 -0.91 -9.09
C MET A 201 0.14 -1.35 -9.47
N ARG A 202 0.82 -1.99 -8.52
CA ARG A 202 2.15 -2.54 -8.68
C ARG A 202 2.11 -4.05 -8.54
N LEU A 203 2.67 -4.74 -9.54
CA LEU A 203 3.02 -6.14 -9.45
C LEU A 203 4.49 -6.19 -9.06
N LEU A 204 4.78 -6.79 -7.91
CA LEU A 204 6.11 -6.76 -7.32
C LEU A 204 6.66 -8.18 -7.21
N ARG A 205 7.96 -8.31 -7.49
CA ARG A 205 8.75 -9.50 -7.21
C ARG A 205 9.94 -9.12 -6.34
N TYR A 206 10.09 -9.82 -5.23
CA TYR A 206 11.22 -9.76 -4.32
C TYR A 206 12.05 -11.03 -4.55
N PRO A 207 13.24 -10.93 -5.18
CA PRO A 207 14.15 -12.04 -5.30
C PRO A 207 14.62 -12.53 -3.91
N PRO A 208 14.97 -13.82 -3.75
CA PRO A 208 15.62 -14.27 -2.54
C PRO A 208 16.98 -13.56 -2.37
N ALA A 209 17.32 -13.23 -1.14
CA ALA A 209 18.66 -12.75 -0.80
C ALA A 209 19.71 -13.80 -1.21
N ALA A 210 20.83 -13.37 -1.79
CA ALA A 210 21.99 -14.25 -1.96
C ALA A 210 22.42 -14.73 -0.56
N SER A 211 22.62 -16.04 -0.38
CA SER A 211 22.84 -16.65 0.93
C SER A 211 23.95 -15.97 1.74
N GLY A 212 23.55 -15.34 2.83
CA GLY A 212 24.38 -14.66 3.81
C GLY A 212 23.49 -13.66 4.57
N HIS A 213 23.75 -13.45 5.86
CA HIS A 213 23.15 -12.41 6.71
C HIS A 213 21.87 -12.80 7.47
N GLY A 214 22.06 -12.90 8.79
CA GLY A 214 21.01 -13.01 9.80
C GLY A 214 20.46 -11.64 10.22
N GLU A 215 19.41 -11.69 11.04
CA GLU A 215 18.69 -10.51 11.54
C GLU A 215 19.61 -9.47 12.22
N PRO A 216 19.47 -8.16 11.95
CA PRO A 216 20.00 -7.16 12.85
C PRO A 216 19.04 -7.00 14.05
N ALA A 217 19.57 -7.24 15.26
CA ALA A 217 18.96 -6.85 16.52
C ALA A 217 19.38 -5.40 16.85
N GLY A 218 18.41 -4.52 17.06
CA GLY A 218 18.66 -3.14 17.47
C GLY A 218 17.54 -2.60 18.37
N THR A 219 17.93 -1.99 19.49
CA THR A 219 17.08 -1.37 20.52
C THR A 219 16.62 0.03 20.08
N PRO A 220 15.36 0.45 20.30
CA PRO A 220 14.89 1.77 19.86
C PRO A 220 15.34 2.91 20.81
N PRO A 221 15.60 4.12 20.28
CA PRO A 221 15.80 5.33 21.08
C PRO A 221 14.46 5.91 21.62
N SER A 222 14.54 6.77 22.63
CA SER A 222 13.40 7.40 23.31
C SER A 222 12.72 8.52 22.48
N PRO A 223 11.41 8.79 22.68
CA PRO A 223 10.65 9.73 21.85
C PRO A 223 10.89 11.21 22.19
N PRO A 224 10.85 12.13 21.19
CA PRO A 224 10.76 13.57 21.42
C PRO A 224 9.32 14.00 21.77
N PRO A 225 9.12 15.18 22.38
CA PRO A 225 7.79 15.70 22.73
C PRO A 225 6.96 16.10 21.50
N SER A 226 5.63 16.16 21.67
CA SER A 226 4.67 16.59 20.64
C SER A 226 4.93 18.03 20.15
N PRO A 227 4.79 18.32 18.85
CA PRO A 227 5.05 19.65 18.31
C PRO A 227 3.92 20.66 18.61
N PRO A 228 4.20 21.98 18.59
CA PRO A 228 3.21 23.04 18.79
C PRO A 228 2.13 23.11 17.68
N VAL A 229 1.03 23.81 17.96
CA VAL A 229 -0.02 24.11 16.99
C VAL A 229 0.53 24.98 15.85
N GLY A 230 0.23 24.63 14.60
CA GLY A 230 0.72 25.35 13.40
C GLY A 230 2.06 24.88 12.85
N THR A 231 2.58 23.74 13.31
CA THR A 231 3.83 23.16 12.79
C THR A 231 3.62 22.63 11.37
N PRO A 232 4.54 22.90 10.41
CA PRO A 232 4.57 22.27 9.09
C PRO A 232 4.55 20.74 9.19
N TRP A 233 4.09 20.05 8.14
CA TRP A 233 4.11 18.57 8.13
C TRP A 233 5.53 18.06 8.41
N PRO A 234 5.76 17.20 9.42
CA PRO A 234 7.09 16.71 9.70
C PRO A 234 7.64 16.00 8.47
N THR A 235 8.89 16.28 8.15
CA THR A 235 9.61 15.53 7.14
C THR A 235 9.70 14.07 7.56
N ARG A 236 9.83 13.19 6.59
CA ARG A 236 9.86 11.75 6.85
C ARG A 236 11.06 11.31 7.70
N ALA A 237 12.16 12.07 7.64
CA ALA A 237 13.34 11.91 8.48
C ALA A 237 13.05 12.13 9.98
N GLU A 238 12.07 12.97 10.31
CA GLU A 238 11.65 13.23 11.69
C GLU A 238 10.72 12.14 12.24
N ARG A 239 10.21 11.24 11.38
CA ARG A 239 9.37 10.09 11.76
C ARG A 239 10.13 8.75 11.83
N ALA A 240 11.10 8.54 10.92
CA ALA A 240 11.80 7.28 10.75
C ALA A 240 12.62 6.85 11.99
N ASP A 241 12.46 5.61 12.42
CA ASP A 241 13.50 4.92 13.19
C ASP A 241 14.48 4.38 12.13
N GLY A 242 15.69 4.94 12.05
CA GLY A 242 16.70 4.50 11.08
C GLY A 242 16.91 2.99 11.19
N ASP A 243 16.61 2.25 10.12
CA ASP A 243 16.67 0.79 10.15
C ASP A 243 17.82 0.20 9.32
N GLY A 244 18.66 1.06 8.74
CA GLY A 244 20.01 0.76 8.29
C GLY A 244 20.09 -0.62 7.67
N GLY A 245 19.51 -0.77 6.48
CA GLY A 245 19.66 -2.00 5.70
C GLY A 245 21.14 -2.40 5.71
N ALA A 246 21.44 -3.59 6.25
CA ALA A 246 22.79 -4.10 6.23
C ALA A 246 23.29 -4.04 4.77
N ASP A 247 24.39 -3.32 4.56
CA ASP A 247 25.06 -3.16 3.25
C ASP A 247 24.33 -2.31 2.19
N GLY A 248 23.43 -1.39 2.59
CA GLY A 248 22.86 -0.41 1.66
C GLY A 248 21.81 -0.98 0.70
N ALA A 249 21.20 -2.12 1.06
CA ALA A 249 20.11 -2.76 0.33
C ALA A 249 18.99 -3.20 1.28
N ALA A 250 17.74 -3.06 0.84
CA ALA A 250 16.55 -3.57 1.52
C ALA A 250 15.57 -4.08 0.45
N GLY A 251 14.59 -4.92 0.78
CA GLY A 251 13.51 -5.22 -0.17
C GLY A 251 12.79 -3.92 -0.54
N ILE A 252 12.24 -3.23 0.46
CA ILE A 252 11.89 -1.80 0.47
C ILE A 252 12.09 -1.29 1.91
N SER A 253 12.78 -0.16 2.09
CA SER A 253 13.02 0.44 3.41
C SER A 253 11.75 0.97 4.08
N THR A 254 11.85 1.37 5.35
CA THR A 254 10.70 1.88 6.11
C THR A 254 10.02 3.10 5.46
N HIS A 255 8.70 3.00 5.28
CA HIS A 255 7.88 4.01 4.63
C HIS A 255 6.43 4.06 5.06
N THR A 256 5.77 5.17 4.71
CA THR A 256 4.32 5.28 4.61
C THR A 256 3.94 5.45 3.14
N ASP A 257 2.73 5.01 2.79
CA ASP A 257 2.16 5.24 1.46
C ASP A 257 1.53 6.63 1.37
N PHE A 258 1.55 7.20 0.17
CA PHE A 258 1.15 8.58 -0.07
C PHE A 258 -0.36 8.74 -0.15
N GLU A 259 -1.02 7.75 -0.74
CA GLU A 259 -2.44 7.73 -1.04
C GLU A 259 -3.32 7.56 0.22
N CYS A 260 -4.65 7.48 0.06
CA CYS A 260 -5.56 7.36 1.21
C CYS A 260 -5.39 6.02 1.94
N PHE A 261 -5.33 4.92 1.20
CA PHE A 261 -5.10 3.59 1.73
C PHE A 261 -4.60 2.66 0.63
N THR A 262 -4.02 1.54 1.04
CA THR A 262 -3.41 0.57 0.12
C THR A 262 -4.02 -0.80 0.33
N LEU A 263 -4.38 -1.46 -0.77
CA LEU A 263 -4.83 -2.86 -0.80
C LEU A 263 -3.66 -3.75 -1.20
N MET A 264 -3.38 -4.80 -0.44
CA MET A 264 -2.22 -5.67 -0.67
C MET A 264 -2.59 -7.14 -0.65
N HIS A 265 -2.08 -7.89 -1.63
CA HIS A 265 -2.04 -9.35 -1.61
C HIS A 265 -0.57 -9.81 -1.67
N GLN A 266 -0.19 -10.82 -0.89
CA GLN A 266 1.20 -11.32 -0.86
C GLN A 266 1.27 -12.85 -0.88
N SER A 267 2.18 -13.39 -1.71
CA SER A 267 2.35 -14.84 -1.89
C SER A 267 3.10 -15.52 -0.74
N ALA A 268 3.88 -14.77 0.02
CA ALA A 268 4.70 -15.24 1.13
C ALA A 268 4.84 -14.14 2.20
N PRO A 269 5.17 -14.48 3.45
CA PRO A 269 5.56 -13.49 4.47
C PRO A 269 6.80 -12.68 4.02
N GLY A 270 6.92 -11.45 4.49
CA GLY A 270 8.05 -10.57 4.19
C GLY A 270 7.74 -9.09 4.45
N LEU A 271 6.46 -8.72 4.43
CA LEU A 271 6.00 -7.42 4.90
C LEU A 271 6.15 -7.31 6.42
N GLU A 272 6.58 -6.15 6.90
CA GLU A 272 6.55 -5.73 8.30
C GLU A 272 5.74 -4.44 8.43
N LEU A 273 4.78 -4.43 9.35
CA LEU A 273 3.87 -3.32 9.62
C LEU A 273 4.07 -2.83 11.06
N ARG A 274 4.19 -1.52 11.25
CA ARG A 274 4.28 -0.92 12.58
C ARG A 274 2.87 -0.74 13.16
N PRO A 275 2.54 -1.42 14.27
CA PRO A 275 1.20 -1.35 14.81
C PRO A 275 0.98 -0.06 15.61
N LEU A 276 -0.28 0.37 15.67
CA LEU A 276 -0.76 1.27 16.70
C LEU A 276 -1.06 0.50 17.99
N VAL A 277 -0.68 1.09 19.12
CA VAL A 277 -1.09 0.65 20.45
C VAL A 277 -1.68 1.86 21.16
N GLY A 278 -2.99 1.83 21.44
CA GLY A 278 -3.68 2.96 22.04
C GLY A 278 -3.74 4.20 21.14
N GLY A 279 -3.71 4.02 19.81
CA GLY A 279 -3.77 5.09 18.80
C GLY A 279 -2.43 5.72 18.43
N ALA A 280 -1.32 5.26 19.02
CA ALA A 280 0.02 5.74 18.71
C ALA A 280 0.89 4.63 18.08
N PRO A 281 1.76 4.94 17.09
CA PRO A 281 2.72 3.98 16.55
C PRO A 281 3.61 3.39 17.66
N ALA A 282 3.64 2.06 17.76
CA ALA A 282 4.49 1.36 18.69
C ALA A 282 5.90 1.23 18.10
N ARG A 283 6.77 2.21 18.39
CA ARG A 283 8.17 2.21 17.97
C ARG A 283 8.90 0.95 18.44
N GLY A 284 9.81 0.44 17.60
CA GLY A 284 10.55 -0.80 17.84
C GLY A 284 9.72 -2.09 17.73
N LEU A 285 8.40 -2.00 17.49
CA LEU A 285 7.55 -3.15 17.28
C LEU A 285 7.15 -3.27 15.80
N TRP A 286 7.28 -4.50 15.27
CA TRP A 286 6.88 -4.86 13.92
C TRP A 286 5.99 -6.10 13.91
N VAL A 287 4.90 -6.04 13.16
CA VAL A 287 4.01 -7.17 12.90
C VAL A 287 4.30 -7.72 11.51
N ARG A 288 4.59 -9.02 11.44
CA ARG A 288 4.83 -9.77 10.19
C ARG A 288 3.56 -10.54 9.79
N PRO A 289 2.66 -9.98 8.94
CA PRO A 289 1.50 -10.73 8.47
C PRO A 289 1.91 -11.95 7.61
N PRO A 290 1.16 -13.06 7.66
CA PRO A 290 1.43 -14.23 6.83
C PRO A 290 1.08 -13.98 5.36
N ALA A 291 1.38 -14.95 4.50
CA ALA A 291 0.84 -14.98 3.14
C ALA A 291 -0.69 -14.85 3.16
N THR A 292 -1.25 -14.06 2.25
CA THR A 292 -2.70 -13.85 2.19
C THR A 292 -3.38 -15.09 1.63
N GLY A 293 -4.58 -15.39 2.12
CA GLY A 293 -5.48 -16.28 1.41
C GLY A 293 -5.93 -15.64 0.10
N ALA A 294 -6.33 -16.46 -0.88
CA ALA A 294 -6.75 -15.97 -2.19
C ALA A 294 -7.93 -14.98 -2.14
N SER A 295 -8.74 -15.05 -1.08
CA SER A 295 -9.90 -14.21 -0.81
C SER A 295 -9.64 -13.21 0.33
N GLU A 296 -8.37 -12.88 0.60
CA GLU A 296 -7.95 -11.96 1.66
C GLU A 296 -7.04 -10.87 1.11
N LEU A 297 -7.28 -9.63 1.55
CA LEU A 297 -6.38 -8.49 1.30
C LEU A 297 -5.89 -7.93 2.64
N LEU A 298 -4.68 -7.41 2.69
CA LEU A 298 -4.21 -6.55 3.77
C LEU A 298 -4.49 -5.09 3.39
N VAL A 299 -4.97 -4.30 4.35
CA VAL A 299 -5.30 -2.88 4.15
C VAL A 299 -4.56 -2.04 5.18
N ILE A 300 -3.87 -1.01 4.70
CA ILE A 300 -3.18 0.00 5.53
C ILE A 300 -3.65 1.40 5.16
N GLY A 301 -3.63 2.33 6.12
CA GLY A 301 -3.87 3.76 5.87
C GLY A 301 -2.61 4.47 5.37
N GLY A 302 -2.79 5.50 4.55
CA GLY A 302 -1.70 6.34 4.02
C GLY A 302 -1.82 7.82 4.37
N ASP A 303 -0.87 8.61 3.89
CA ASP A 303 -0.65 10.02 4.28
C ASP A 303 -1.87 10.92 3.99
N MET A 304 -2.57 10.71 2.87
CA MET A 304 -3.78 11.49 2.55
C MET A 304 -4.90 11.27 3.57
N LEU A 305 -5.11 10.04 4.01
CA LEU A 305 -6.15 9.72 4.99
C LEU A 305 -5.78 10.22 6.39
N GLU A 306 -4.50 10.13 6.77
CA GLU A 306 -4.01 10.76 8.00
C GLU A 306 -4.27 12.28 7.97
N ARG A 307 -4.04 12.92 6.81
CA ARG A 307 -4.29 14.36 6.64
C ARG A 307 -5.77 14.71 6.77
N PHE A 308 -6.66 14.00 6.07
CA PHE A 308 -8.11 14.23 6.18
C PHE A 308 -8.62 14.08 7.61
N THR A 309 -8.11 13.07 8.32
CA THR A 309 -8.57 12.73 9.66
C THR A 309 -7.82 13.47 10.77
N ASN A 310 -7.00 14.46 10.40
CA ASN A 310 -6.23 15.29 11.32
C ASN A 310 -5.34 14.49 12.30
N GLY A 311 -4.88 13.30 11.87
CA GLY A 311 -4.06 12.41 12.70
C GLY A 311 -4.84 11.37 13.50
N THR A 312 -6.16 11.29 13.33
CA THR A 312 -6.99 10.25 13.98
C THR A 312 -6.72 8.87 13.40
N VAL A 313 -6.63 8.77 12.07
CA VAL A 313 -5.99 7.65 11.39
C VAL A 313 -4.51 8.00 11.22
N ARG A 314 -3.63 7.04 11.46
CA ARG A 314 -2.19 7.20 11.24
C ARG A 314 -1.78 6.41 10.00
N ALA A 315 -1.00 7.04 9.12
CA ALA A 315 -0.39 6.36 8.01
C ALA A 315 0.51 5.24 8.54
N THR A 316 0.34 4.04 8.02
CA THR A 316 1.01 2.85 8.57
C THR A 316 2.45 2.82 8.09
N GLU A 317 3.39 2.95 9.02
CA GLU A 317 4.80 2.70 8.72
C GLU A 317 5.02 1.22 8.44
N HIS A 318 5.69 0.91 7.33
CA HIS A 318 5.89 -0.45 6.88
C HIS A 318 7.19 -0.59 6.09
N ARG A 319 7.70 -1.82 6.01
CA ARG A 319 8.92 -2.17 5.28
C ARG A 319 8.89 -3.59 4.76
N VAL A 320 9.82 -3.90 3.87
CA VAL A 320 10.06 -5.26 3.40
C VAL A 320 11.56 -5.54 3.51
N PRO A 321 12.02 -6.24 4.57
CA PRO A 321 13.38 -6.74 4.63
C PRO A 321 13.63 -7.75 3.51
N GLN A 322 14.90 -7.96 3.16
CA GLN A 322 15.24 -9.06 2.25
C GLN A 322 14.95 -10.41 2.92
N THR A 323 14.43 -11.36 2.16
CA THR A 323 14.09 -12.70 2.65
C THR A 323 14.89 -13.76 1.88
N PRO A 324 15.21 -14.92 2.48
CA PRO A 324 15.91 -16.00 1.78
C PRO A 324 15.00 -16.76 0.80
N TRP A 325 13.70 -16.43 0.75
CA TRP A 325 12.74 -16.94 -0.21
C TRP A 325 12.26 -15.84 -1.16
N GLU A 326 11.78 -16.25 -2.32
CA GLU A 326 11.10 -15.38 -3.26
C GLU A 326 9.70 -15.00 -2.74
N ARG A 327 9.29 -13.75 -2.99
CA ARG A 327 7.97 -13.24 -2.64
C ARG A 327 7.41 -12.40 -3.79
N TYR A 328 6.13 -12.57 -4.09
CA TYR A 328 5.40 -11.68 -4.98
C TYR A 328 4.34 -10.91 -4.20
N ALA A 329 4.05 -9.69 -4.64
CA ALA A 329 2.96 -8.90 -4.10
C ALA A 329 2.19 -8.18 -5.20
N LEU A 330 0.88 -8.01 -4.97
CA LEU A 330 -0.02 -7.25 -5.83
C LEU A 330 -0.54 -6.11 -4.95
N ILE A 331 -0.18 -4.88 -5.29
CA ILE A 331 -0.40 -3.70 -4.44
C ILE A 331 -1.23 -2.70 -5.22
N ARG A 332 -2.34 -2.21 -4.67
CA ARG A 332 -3.12 -1.12 -5.27
C ARG A 332 -3.20 0.06 -4.32
N PHE A 333 -2.69 1.19 -4.78
CA PHE A 333 -2.69 2.47 -4.08
C PHE A 333 -3.94 3.26 -4.47
N ASN A 334 -4.66 3.78 -3.48
CA ASN A 334 -5.99 4.39 -3.69
C ASN A 334 -5.92 5.89 -3.49
N GLY A 335 -5.49 6.58 -4.54
CA GLY A 335 -5.54 8.02 -4.62
C GLY A 335 -6.94 8.56 -4.97
N LEU A 336 -7.03 9.86 -5.07
CA LEU A 336 -8.16 10.68 -5.47
C LEU A 336 -7.89 11.38 -6.81
N VAL A 337 -8.88 12.11 -7.31
CA VAL A 337 -8.72 13.02 -8.46
C VAL A 337 -7.65 14.08 -8.17
N SER A 338 -6.85 14.47 -9.16
CA SER A 338 -5.72 15.40 -8.99
C SER A 338 -6.08 16.72 -8.28
N GLY A 339 -7.24 17.29 -8.62
CA GLY A 339 -7.73 18.53 -8.01
C GLY A 339 -8.37 18.37 -6.63
N ALA A 340 -8.49 17.15 -6.10
CA ALA A 340 -9.08 16.93 -4.77
C ALA A 340 -8.23 17.64 -3.72
N ARG A 341 -8.88 18.53 -2.95
CA ARG A 341 -8.25 19.23 -1.84
C ARG A 341 -8.20 18.29 -0.63
N ILE A 342 -7.00 17.93 -0.22
CA ILE A 342 -6.72 17.12 0.96
C ILE A 342 -6.39 18.07 2.11
N ALA A 343 -7.29 18.16 3.08
CA ALA A 343 -7.16 19.01 4.26
C ALA A 343 -7.87 18.33 5.46
N PRO A 344 -7.48 18.65 6.70
CA PRO A 344 -8.22 18.20 7.87
C PRO A 344 -9.70 18.54 7.76
N LEU A 345 -10.56 17.53 7.92
CA LEU A 345 -12.00 17.70 7.95
C LEU A 345 -12.41 18.29 9.32
N PRO A 346 -13.38 19.23 9.37
CA PRO A 346 -13.78 19.90 10.62
C PRO A 346 -14.21 18.96 11.75
N GLU A 347 -14.73 17.78 11.41
CA GLU A 347 -15.15 16.72 12.34
C GLU A 347 -14.00 16.21 13.23
N PHE A 348 -12.74 16.41 12.81
CA PHE A 348 -11.54 16.03 13.57
C PHE A 348 -10.88 17.22 14.29
N GLY A 349 -11.62 18.31 14.46
CA GLY A 349 -11.20 19.48 15.24
C GLY A 349 -10.29 20.45 14.49
N ALA A 350 -9.60 21.32 15.23
CA ALA A 350 -8.74 22.35 14.67
C ALA A 350 -7.62 21.74 13.80
N ALA A 351 -7.49 22.24 12.57
CA ALA A 351 -6.56 21.72 11.59
C ALA A 351 -5.10 21.76 12.09
N ARG A 352 -4.47 20.59 12.17
CA ARG A 352 -3.04 20.42 12.46
C ARG A 352 -2.20 20.39 11.20
N TYR A 353 -2.82 20.12 10.05
CA TYR A 353 -2.15 19.98 8.76
C TYR A 353 -2.65 21.01 7.76
N GLY A 354 -1.74 21.55 6.94
CA GLY A 354 -2.09 22.44 5.83
C GLY A 354 -2.89 21.73 4.74
N ALA A 355 -3.60 22.49 3.92
CA ALA A 355 -4.28 21.97 2.75
C ALA A 355 -3.31 21.80 1.57
N VAL A 356 -3.53 20.76 0.77
CA VAL A 356 -2.80 20.49 -0.46
C VAL A 356 -3.71 19.75 -1.43
N THR A 357 -3.55 19.94 -2.74
CA THR A 357 -4.24 19.07 -3.71
C THR A 357 -3.53 17.72 -3.83
N GLN A 358 -4.24 16.69 -4.29
CA GLN A 358 -3.59 15.42 -4.64
C GLN A 358 -2.47 15.63 -5.66
N GLY A 359 -2.72 16.48 -6.66
CA GLY A 359 -1.75 16.88 -7.68
C GLY A 359 -0.42 17.31 -7.09
N GLU A 360 -0.48 18.31 -6.20
CA GLU A 360 0.68 18.90 -5.53
C GLU A 360 1.33 17.94 -4.53
N HIS A 361 0.53 17.15 -3.80
CA HIS A 361 1.06 16.17 -2.85
C HIS A 361 1.96 15.16 -3.57
N MET A 362 1.46 14.56 -4.67
CA MET A 362 2.24 13.60 -5.45
C MET A 362 3.46 14.24 -6.11
N ALA A 363 3.33 15.45 -6.64
CA ALA A 363 4.46 16.16 -7.27
C ALA A 363 5.62 16.37 -6.28
N ARG A 364 5.32 16.81 -5.05
CA ARG A 364 6.32 17.01 -3.99
C ARG A 364 6.99 15.71 -3.59
N VAL A 365 6.23 14.62 -3.51
CA VAL A 365 6.74 13.29 -3.21
C VAL A 365 7.72 12.82 -4.29
N TYR A 366 7.35 12.92 -5.57
CA TYR A 366 8.22 12.50 -6.67
C TYR A 366 9.47 13.36 -6.80
N GLU A 367 9.37 14.68 -6.57
CA GLU A 367 10.53 15.58 -6.52
C GLU A 367 11.51 15.16 -5.40
N ALA A 368 11.00 14.86 -4.21
CA ALA A 368 11.83 14.41 -3.10
C ALA A 368 12.55 13.09 -3.45
N LEU A 369 11.85 12.10 -3.99
CA LEU A 369 12.43 10.82 -4.42
C LEU A 369 13.47 10.97 -5.53
N GLY A 370 13.20 11.81 -6.54
CA GLY A 370 14.09 12.03 -7.68
C GLY A 370 15.37 12.80 -7.33
N SER A 371 15.33 13.63 -6.28
CA SER A 371 16.49 14.42 -5.84
C SER A 371 17.60 13.60 -5.13
N GLY A 372 17.43 12.29 -4.97
CA GLY A 372 18.39 11.43 -4.25
C GLY A 372 18.45 11.70 -2.75
N LYS A 373 17.65 12.64 -2.23
CA LYS A 373 17.52 12.93 -0.80
C LYS A 373 16.72 11.84 -0.06
N GLY A 374 16.33 10.74 -0.71
CA GLY A 374 15.16 9.96 -0.29
C GLY A 374 13.92 10.87 -0.23
N ALA A 375 12.79 10.41 0.27
CA ALA A 375 11.68 11.32 0.59
C ALA A 375 11.99 12.23 1.82
N GLN A 376 13.24 12.68 1.97
CA GLN A 376 13.75 13.59 3.01
C GLN A 376 13.90 15.03 2.50
N GLY A 377 13.39 15.35 1.31
CA GLY A 377 13.34 16.71 0.79
C GLY A 377 12.43 17.61 1.63
N THR A 378 13.06 18.39 2.51
CA THR A 378 12.52 19.57 3.19
C THR A 378 11.77 20.49 2.22
N ALA A 379 10.47 20.62 2.40
CA ALA A 379 9.77 21.87 2.08
C ALA A 379 9.20 22.39 3.39
N SER A 380 10.01 23.15 4.12
CA SER A 380 9.58 24.00 5.22
C SER A 380 8.53 24.97 4.70
N TRP A 381 7.27 24.86 5.16
CA TRP A 381 6.28 25.94 5.13
C TRP A 381 5.30 25.79 6.29
#